data_AF-A0AAV8S2G8-F1
#
_entry.id   AF-A0AAV8S2G8-F1
#
_cell.length_a   1.000
_cell.length_b   1.000
_cell.length_c   1.000
_cell.angle_alpha   90.00
_cell.angle_beta   90.00
_cell.angle_gamma   90.00
#
_symmetry.space_group_name_H-M   'P 1'
#
loop_
_entity.id
_entity.type
_entity.pdbx_description
1 polymer ?
#
loop_
_entity_poly.entity_id
_entity_poly.type
_entity_poly.pdbx_seq_one_letter_code
_entity_poly.pdbx_strand_id
1 'polypeptide(L)'
;MGDVGGGVCTGESVGGGTDVWSSSGPAAADHLVVMVHGILGSTADWKFAADQFVKMLPDKVIVHCSERNMYGLTLDGVDVMGERLAEEVTEVINKWPDLQRISFIAHSVGGLVARYAIGRLYRPPERKSLEEPLDTLCDDSKRGTICGLQAMNFITVATPHLGSRGNKQVPFLLGVTAIEKVASCVIHWIFRRTGKHLFLTDNDEGKPPLLQRMVEDCDDLHFMSALQAFKRRVVYSNVGYDHIVGWRTSCIRRNSELPKWEDSSSEKYPHIVYEEYSAGSRNDKCPSDSFMNDDCDVLEEKLVTGLTRLSWERVDVSFHNISIQRFAAHSVIQVKDPFMHSEGADVIQHMIDHFLLA
;
A
#
# COMPACT_ATOMS: atom_id res chain seq x y z
N MET A 1 35.97 15.97 -16.97
CA MET A 1 34.68 15.49 -17.53
C MET A 1 33.65 15.73 -16.45
N GLY A 2 32.73 16.67 -16.69
CA GLY A 2 31.73 17.07 -15.72
C GLY A 2 30.69 15.99 -15.52
N ASP A 3 30.33 15.76 -14.26
CA ASP A 3 29.20 14.96 -13.83
C ASP A 3 27.91 15.61 -14.35
N VAL A 4 27.30 15.01 -15.37
CA VAL A 4 25.94 15.36 -15.81
C VAL A 4 24.99 14.53 -14.97
N GLY A 5 24.95 14.81 -13.66
CA GLY A 5 23.96 14.23 -12.77
C GLY A 5 22.59 14.79 -13.14
N GLY A 6 21.72 13.94 -13.68
CA GLY A 6 20.30 14.26 -13.85
C GLY A 6 19.72 14.71 -12.51
N GLY A 7 19.43 16.00 -12.38
CA GLY A 7 19.00 16.60 -11.12
C GLY A 7 17.57 16.17 -10.77
N VAL A 8 17.28 16.10 -9.47
CA VAL A 8 15.92 15.96 -8.94
C VAL A 8 15.38 17.35 -8.60
N CYS A 9 14.21 17.68 -9.13
CA CYS A 9 13.45 18.86 -8.76
C CYS A 9 12.36 18.49 -7.77
N THR A 10 12.13 19.36 -6.79
CA THR A 10 11.06 19.25 -5.80
C THR A 10 10.25 20.53 -5.79
N GLY A 11 8.93 20.41 -5.72
CA GLY A 11 8.06 21.56 -5.55
C GLY A 11 6.85 21.25 -4.68
N GLU A 12 6.31 22.30 -4.07
CA GLU A 12 5.06 22.20 -3.35
C GLU A 12 3.92 21.88 -4.33
N SER A 13 3.09 20.91 -3.93
CA SER A 13 1.88 20.51 -4.63
C SER A 13 0.68 21.31 -4.13
N VAL A 14 -0.48 21.10 -4.76
CA VAL A 14 -1.74 21.70 -4.29
C VAL A 14 -2.00 21.18 -2.87
N GLY A 15 -2.19 22.10 -1.92
CA GLY A 15 -2.44 21.77 -0.51
C GLY A 15 -1.21 21.80 0.41
N GLY A 16 0.03 21.77 -0.14
CA GLY A 16 1.28 21.62 0.64
C GLY A 16 2.11 20.34 0.35
N GLY A 17 1.61 19.43 -0.51
CA GLY A 17 2.25 18.13 -0.77
C GLY A 17 3.60 18.27 -1.46
N THR A 18 4.35 17.17 -1.61
CA THR A 18 5.67 17.24 -2.27
C THR A 18 5.65 16.48 -3.60
N ASP A 19 5.72 17.24 -4.69
CA ASP A 19 5.92 16.68 -6.04
C ASP A 19 7.42 16.62 -6.33
N VAL A 20 7.86 15.51 -6.91
CA VAL A 20 9.26 15.24 -7.28
C VAL A 20 9.31 14.82 -8.76
N TRP A 21 10.17 15.47 -9.54
CA TRP A 21 10.32 15.22 -10.99
C TRP A 21 11.74 15.51 -11.48
N SER A 22 12.04 15.11 -12.72
CA SER A 22 13.38 15.27 -13.31
C SER A 22 13.70 16.74 -13.64
N SER A 23 14.98 17.13 -13.53
CA SER A 23 15.46 18.49 -13.87
C SER A 23 15.26 18.90 -15.33
N SER A 24 15.06 17.94 -16.24
CA SER A 24 14.68 18.15 -17.65
C SER A 24 13.26 18.70 -17.82
N GLY A 25 12.48 18.76 -16.72
CA GLY A 25 11.12 19.27 -16.68
C GLY A 25 10.07 18.16 -16.74
N PRO A 26 8.84 18.44 -16.29
CA PRO A 26 7.77 17.45 -16.19
C PRO A 26 7.11 17.09 -17.54
N ALA A 27 7.39 17.85 -18.61
CA ALA A 27 6.64 17.82 -19.87
C ALA A 27 6.70 16.48 -20.65
N ALA A 28 7.56 15.55 -20.24
CA ALA A 28 7.66 14.22 -20.85
C ALA A 28 7.06 13.09 -19.98
N ALA A 29 6.79 13.34 -18.69
CA ALA A 29 6.34 12.31 -17.77
C ALA A 29 4.81 12.20 -17.76
N ASP A 30 4.30 11.01 -18.08
CA ASP A 30 2.86 10.71 -18.16
C ASP A 30 2.40 9.72 -17.08
N HIS A 31 3.28 9.36 -16.13
CA HIS A 31 2.99 8.44 -15.03
C HIS A 31 3.05 9.14 -13.67
N LEU A 32 1.92 9.18 -12.97
CA LEU A 32 1.87 9.61 -11.57
C LEU A 32 2.15 8.45 -10.62
N VAL A 33 3.07 8.64 -9.68
CA VAL A 33 3.34 7.70 -8.59
C VAL A 33 2.96 8.38 -7.27
N VAL A 34 1.84 7.94 -6.67
CA VAL A 34 1.35 8.45 -5.40
C VAL A 34 1.97 7.65 -4.25
N MET A 35 2.76 8.31 -3.39
CA MET A 35 3.40 7.71 -2.23
C MET A 35 2.67 8.08 -0.93
N VAL A 36 2.16 7.09 -0.20
CA VAL A 36 1.26 7.28 0.95
C VAL A 36 1.93 6.81 2.25
N HIS A 37 2.11 7.72 3.20
CA HIS A 37 2.83 7.45 4.45
C HIS A 37 1.99 6.64 5.47
N GLY A 38 2.69 6.06 6.46
CA GLY A 38 2.09 5.31 7.56
C GLY A 38 1.57 6.19 8.71
N ILE A 39 1.22 5.55 9.83
CA ILE A 39 0.65 6.21 11.01
C ILE A 39 1.67 7.17 11.65
N LEU A 40 1.21 8.35 12.05
CA LEU A 40 2.04 9.47 12.52
C LEU A 40 3.15 9.91 11.53
N GLY A 41 3.04 9.50 10.26
CA GLY A 41 4.02 9.78 9.21
C GLY A 41 3.87 11.17 8.58
N SER A 42 4.79 11.44 7.65
CA SER A 42 4.83 12.65 6.84
C SER A 42 5.30 12.39 5.42
N THR A 43 5.24 13.39 4.53
CA THR A 43 5.84 13.32 3.19
C THR A 43 7.34 12.97 3.22
N ALA A 44 8.04 13.34 4.29
CA ALA A 44 9.46 13.04 4.48
C ALA A 44 9.75 11.53 4.56
N ASP A 45 8.78 10.73 5.01
CA ASP A 45 8.93 9.27 5.14
C ASP A 45 9.21 8.59 3.79
N TRP A 46 8.78 9.21 2.69
CA TRP A 46 8.98 8.72 1.32
C TRP A 46 10.04 9.48 0.53
N LYS A 47 10.72 10.46 1.15
CA LYS A 47 11.68 11.32 0.45
C LYS A 47 12.77 10.52 -0.28
N PHE A 48 13.34 9.52 0.39
CA PHE A 48 14.37 8.68 -0.22
C PHE A 48 13.85 7.98 -1.46
N ALA A 49 12.71 7.29 -1.35
CA ALA A 49 12.13 6.55 -2.46
C ALA A 49 11.76 7.48 -3.62
N ALA A 50 11.13 8.63 -3.35
CA ALA A 50 10.77 9.60 -4.37
C ALA A 50 12.00 10.09 -5.15
N ASP A 51 13.08 10.44 -4.44
CA ASP A 51 14.34 10.87 -5.06
C ASP A 51 14.95 9.73 -5.91
N GLN A 52 14.88 8.46 -5.48
CA GLN A 52 15.38 7.33 -6.27
C GLN A 52 14.52 7.02 -7.50
N PHE A 53 13.19 7.03 -7.37
CA PHE A 53 12.28 6.80 -8.50
C PHE A 53 12.54 7.79 -9.63
N VAL A 54 12.68 9.08 -9.31
CA VAL A 54 12.94 10.13 -10.31
C VAL A 54 14.35 10.01 -10.91
N LYS A 55 15.36 9.69 -10.11
CA LYS A 55 16.74 9.48 -10.61
C LYS A 55 16.85 8.30 -11.56
N MET A 56 16.15 7.21 -11.28
CA MET A 56 16.25 5.96 -12.02
C MET A 56 15.28 5.87 -13.20
N LEU A 57 14.15 6.57 -13.11
CA LEU A 57 13.14 6.66 -14.16
C LEU A 57 12.97 8.13 -14.60
N PRO A 58 14.05 8.82 -15.01
CA PRO A 58 13.98 10.22 -15.39
C PRO A 58 13.01 10.39 -16.56
N ASP A 59 12.24 11.48 -16.53
CA ASP A 59 11.26 11.87 -17.55
C ASP A 59 10.10 10.89 -17.78
N LYS A 60 9.99 9.83 -16.96
CA LYS A 60 8.94 8.82 -17.07
C LYS A 60 7.89 8.93 -15.98
N VAL A 61 8.27 9.44 -14.81
CA VAL A 61 7.42 9.51 -13.63
C VAL A 61 7.39 10.90 -13.02
N ILE A 62 6.23 11.27 -12.48
CA ILE A 62 6.04 12.34 -11.51
C ILE A 62 5.68 11.65 -10.21
N VAL A 63 6.47 11.88 -9.15
CA VAL A 63 6.19 11.29 -7.83
C VAL A 63 5.50 12.34 -6.97
N HIS A 64 4.40 11.96 -6.33
CA HIS A 64 3.68 12.80 -5.37
C HIS A 64 3.68 12.11 -4.00
N CYS A 65 4.33 12.71 -3.01
CA CYS A 65 4.25 12.28 -1.62
C CYS A 65 3.04 12.95 -0.96
N SER A 66 2.04 12.14 -0.57
CA SER A 66 0.77 12.62 0.00
C SER A 66 0.96 13.24 1.37
N GLU A 67 0.22 14.28 1.69
CA GLU A 67 0.33 15.05 2.93
C GLU A 67 -0.99 15.25 3.70
N ARG A 68 -2.17 15.05 3.07
CA ARG A 68 -3.44 15.47 3.68
C ARG A 68 -3.76 14.73 4.98
N ASN A 69 -3.04 13.65 5.26
CA ASN A 69 -3.20 12.81 6.43
C ASN A 69 -2.01 12.88 7.42
N MET A 70 -1.13 13.88 7.33
CA MET A 70 0.09 13.95 8.14
C MET A 70 -0.15 13.96 9.66
N TYR A 71 0.83 13.40 10.39
CA TYR A 71 0.89 13.46 11.86
C TYR A 71 -0.38 12.92 12.54
N GLY A 72 -1.02 13.73 13.39
CA GLY A 72 -2.21 13.34 14.15
C GLY A 72 -3.43 13.05 13.27
N LEU A 73 -3.49 13.55 12.04
CA LEU A 73 -4.58 13.27 11.10
C LEU A 73 -4.62 11.79 10.70
N THR A 74 -3.51 11.06 10.85
CA THR A 74 -3.47 9.62 10.65
C THR A 74 -4.37 8.82 11.62
N LEU A 75 -4.88 9.46 12.67
CA LEU A 75 -5.71 8.84 13.69
C LEU A 75 -7.23 9.00 13.42
N ASP A 76 -7.59 9.70 12.35
CA ASP A 76 -8.98 10.05 12.02
C ASP A 76 -9.78 8.89 11.41
N GLY A 77 -9.16 7.74 11.12
CA GLY A 77 -9.81 6.59 10.49
C GLY A 77 -9.47 6.42 9.03
N VAL A 78 -9.34 5.17 8.59
CA VAL A 78 -9.01 4.79 7.19
C VAL A 78 -10.00 5.36 6.18
N ASP A 79 -11.27 5.45 6.54
CA ASP A 79 -12.32 6.04 5.70
C ASP A 79 -12.10 7.54 5.48
N VAL A 80 -11.97 8.31 6.56
CA VAL A 80 -11.75 9.76 6.50
C VAL A 80 -10.44 10.08 5.80
N MET A 81 -9.38 9.34 6.12
CA MET A 81 -8.10 9.48 5.44
C MET A 81 -8.20 9.14 3.95
N GLY A 82 -8.99 8.13 3.60
CA GLY A 82 -9.19 7.68 2.23
C GLY A 82 -9.94 8.69 1.38
N GLU A 83 -10.96 9.37 1.93
CA GLU A 83 -11.61 10.52 1.26
C GLU A 83 -10.61 11.64 0.98
N ARG A 84 -9.86 12.05 2.01
CA ARG A 84 -8.87 13.14 1.88
C ARG A 84 -7.81 12.82 0.83
N LEU A 85 -7.34 11.56 0.80
CA LEU A 85 -6.37 11.11 -0.20
C LEU A 85 -7.01 11.09 -1.60
N ALA A 86 -8.28 10.70 -1.74
CA ALA A 86 -8.96 10.72 -3.04
C ALA A 86 -9.11 12.16 -3.58
N GLU A 87 -9.46 13.11 -2.71
CA GLU A 87 -9.50 14.55 -3.04
C GLU A 87 -8.11 15.04 -3.47
N GLU A 88 -7.07 14.75 -2.68
CA GLU A 88 -5.67 15.11 -2.96
C GLU A 88 -5.20 14.58 -4.32
N VAL A 89 -5.42 13.29 -4.60
CA VAL A 89 -5.05 12.67 -5.87
C VAL A 89 -5.77 13.33 -7.03
N THR A 90 -7.05 13.69 -6.87
CA THR A 90 -7.80 14.39 -7.92
C THR A 90 -7.21 15.78 -8.20
N GLU A 91 -6.84 16.53 -7.17
CA GLU A 91 -6.18 17.83 -7.29
C GLU A 91 -4.82 17.70 -8.03
N VAL A 92 -4.02 16.68 -7.69
CA VAL A 92 -2.72 16.42 -8.33
C VAL A 92 -2.89 16.04 -9.80
N ILE A 93 -3.87 15.20 -10.13
CA ILE A 93 -4.15 14.83 -11.53
C ILE A 93 -4.56 16.07 -12.34
N ASN A 94 -5.40 16.94 -11.78
CA ASN A 94 -5.81 18.18 -12.46
C ASN A 94 -4.64 19.17 -12.69
N LYS A 95 -3.60 19.12 -11.86
CA LYS A 95 -2.36 19.90 -12.04
C LYS A 95 -1.54 19.41 -13.24
N TRP A 96 -1.63 18.12 -13.58
CA TRP A 96 -0.83 17.46 -14.60
C TRP A 96 -1.73 16.81 -15.68
N PRO A 97 -2.25 17.60 -16.63
CA PRO A 97 -3.29 17.15 -17.57
C PRO A 97 -2.82 16.07 -18.57
N ASP A 98 -1.51 15.94 -18.79
CA ASP A 98 -0.94 14.99 -19.74
C ASP A 98 -0.75 13.57 -19.15
N LEU A 99 -1.04 13.38 -17.86
CA LEU A 99 -0.95 12.08 -17.21
C LEU A 99 -1.87 11.05 -17.90
N GLN A 100 -1.33 9.86 -18.15
CA GLN A 100 -2.07 8.72 -18.70
C GLN A 100 -2.12 7.55 -17.71
N ARG A 101 -1.16 7.48 -16.78
CA ARG A 101 -0.95 6.33 -15.90
C ARG A 101 -0.83 6.75 -14.45
N ILE A 102 -1.29 5.87 -13.55
CA ILE A 102 -1.19 6.06 -12.10
C ILE A 102 -0.74 4.77 -11.41
N SER A 103 0.13 4.94 -10.42
CA SER A 103 0.56 3.91 -9.48
C SER A 103 0.46 4.43 -8.04
N PHE A 104 0.27 3.51 -7.10
CA PHE A 104 0.32 3.79 -5.67
C PHE A 104 1.43 2.97 -5.01
N ILE A 105 2.16 3.61 -4.11
CA ILE A 105 3.12 2.96 -3.20
C ILE A 105 2.79 3.42 -1.79
N ALA A 106 2.48 2.49 -0.90
CA ALA A 106 1.91 2.87 0.39
C ALA A 106 2.47 2.03 1.53
N HIS A 107 2.74 2.69 2.67
CA HIS A 107 3.35 2.06 3.84
C HIS A 107 2.37 1.92 4.99
N SER A 108 2.40 0.77 5.66
CA SER A 108 1.65 0.54 6.90
C SER A 108 0.16 0.86 6.73
N VAL A 109 -0.45 1.63 7.63
CA VAL A 109 -1.86 2.07 7.49
C VAL A 109 -2.12 2.81 6.18
N GLY A 110 -1.12 3.48 5.59
CA GLY A 110 -1.22 4.15 4.30
C GLY A 110 -1.66 3.22 3.18
N GLY A 111 -1.32 1.92 3.24
CA GLY A 111 -1.81 0.95 2.26
C GLY A 111 -3.31 0.67 2.36
N LEU A 112 -3.87 0.73 3.56
CA LEU A 112 -5.33 0.67 3.75
C LEU A 112 -6.00 1.96 3.27
N VAL A 113 -5.40 3.12 3.56
CA VAL A 113 -5.88 4.42 3.06
C VAL A 113 -5.88 4.46 1.54
N ALA A 114 -4.79 3.98 0.90
CA ALA A 114 -4.68 3.89 -0.55
C ALA A 114 -5.74 2.95 -1.13
N ARG A 115 -5.99 1.79 -0.52
CA ARG A 115 -7.09 0.87 -0.92
C ARG A 115 -8.45 1.56 -0.89
N TYR A 116 -8.70 2.38 0.14
CA TYR A 116 -9.95 3.11 0.24
C TYR A 116 -10.05 4.16 -0.89
N ALA A 117 -9.01 4.98 -1.06
CA ALA A 117 -8.98 6.04 -2.04
C ALA A 117 -9.15 5.53 -3.48
N ILE A 118 -8.48 4.42 -3.86
CA ILE A 118 -8.67 3.86 -5.21
C ILE A 118 -10.10 3.37 -5.44
N GLY A 119 -10.79 2.85 -4.40
CA GLY A 119 -12.18 2.45 -4.48
C GLY A 119 -13.11 3.62 -4.74
N ARG A 120 -12.82 4.78 -4.14
CA ARG A 120 -13.52 6.05 -4.36
C ARG A 120 -13.22 6.65 -5.74
N LEU A 121 -11.98 6.53 -6.21
CA LEU A 121 -11.52 7.10 -7.49
C LEU A 121 -11.84 6.24 -8.71
N TYR A 122 -12.31 5.01 -8.50
CA TYR A 122 -12.54 4.05 -9.57
C TYR A 122 -13.63 4.53 -10.54
N ARG A 123 -13.35 4.39 -11.83
CA ARG A 123 -14.33 4.58 -12.91
C ARG A 123 -14.43 3.27 -13.68
N PRO A 124 -15.64 2.67 -13.79
CA PRO A 124 -15.81 1.46 -14.58
C PRO A 124 -15.48 1.73 -16.06
N PRO A 125 -15.11 0.69 -16.83
CA PRO A 125 -14.85 0.84 -18.26
C PRO A 125 -16.12 1.37 -18.96
N GLU A 126 -15.94 2.32 -19.88
CA GLU A 126 -17.05 2.82 -20.70
C GLU A 126 -17.63 1.68 -21.52
N ARG A 127 -18.94 1.42 -21.39
CA ARG A 127 -19.63 0.46 -22.25
C ARG A 127 -19.69 1.04 -23.66
N LYS A 128 -18.73 0.69 -24.53
CA LYS A 128 -18.86 0.96 -25.95
C LYS A 128 -20.16 0.30 -26.46
N SER A 129 -21.00 1.09 -27.12
CA SER A 129 -22.22 0.63 -27.80
C SER A 129 -21.93 -0.55 -28.73
N LEU A 130 -22.89 -1.46 -28.87
CA LEU A 130 -22.83 -2.81 -29.45
C LEU A 130 -22.48 -2.91 -30.97
N GLU A 131 -21.70 -1.99 -31.55
CA GLU A 131 -21.53 -1.91 -33.01
C GLU A 131 -20.08 -1.99 -33.53
N GLU A 132 -19.05 -2.19 -32.69
CA GLU A 132 -17.66 -2.33 -33.20
C GLU A 132 -17.22 -3.80 -33.34
N PRO A 133 -16.59 -4.20 -34.47
CA PRO A 133 -16.17 -5.58 -34.70
C PRO A 133 -15.09 -6.02 -33.71
N LEU A 134 -15.27 -7.24 -33.22
CA LEU A 134 -14.38 -7.94 -32.32
C LEU A 134 -13.14 -8.42 -33.08
N ASP A 135 -12.15 -7.56 -33.31
CA ASP A 135 -10.80 -8.05 -33.60
C ASP A 135 -9.67 -7.09 -33.20
N THR A 136 -8.82 -7.62 -32.31
CA THR A 136 -7.42 -7.27 -32.05
C THR A 136 -7.06 -5.82 -31.69
N LEU A 137 -6.83 -5.55 -30.39
CA LEU A 137 -5.55 -5.11 -29.80
C LEU A 137 -5.75 -4.71 -28.32
N CYS A 138 -4.98 -5.35 -27.44
CA CYS A 138 -4.78 -5.08 -26.00
C CYS A 138 -6.03 -5.13 -25.09
N ASP A 139 -6.01 -6.06 -24.13
CA ASP A 139 -7.01 -6.31 -23.06
C ASP A 139 -7.25 -5.12 -22.10
N ASP A 140 -6.60 -3.97 -22.34
CA ASP A 140 -6.67 -2.77 -21.51
C ASP A 140 -8.00 -2.02 -21.61
N SER A 141 -8.71 -2.13 -22.74
CA SER A 141 -10.02 -1.46 -22.94
C SER A 141 -11.16 -2.02 -22.08
N LYS A 142 -10.95 -3.17 -21.41
CA LYS A 142 -11.92 -3.82 -20.53
C LYS A 142 -11.70 -3.50 -19.05
N ARG A 143 -10.61 -2.80 -18.70
CA ARG A 143 -10.29 -2.48 -17.31
C ARG A 143 -10.85 -1.10 -16.96
N GLY A 144 -11.35 -0.96 -15.73
CA GLY A 144 -11.69 0.36 -15.21
C GLY A 144 -10.44 1.21 -15.00
N THR A 145 -10.63 2.50 -14.77
CA THR A 145 -9.56 3.47 -14.55
C THR A 145 -9.60 4.01 -13.13
N ILE A 146 -8.53 4.66 -12.69
CA ILE A 146 -8.48 5.39 -11.42
C ILE A 146 -8.44 6.87 -11.77
N CYS A 147 -9.54 7.57 -11.51
CA CYS A 147 -9.73 8.96 -11.89
C CYS A 147 -9.47 9.24 -13.40
N GLY A 148 -9.74 8.26 -14.27
CA GLY A 148 -9.51 8.37 -15.72
C GLY A 148 -8.12 7.92 -16.16
N LEU A 149 -7.20 7.66 -15.23
CA LEU A 149 -5.85 7.18 -15.54
C LEU A 149 -5.77 5.65 -15.53
N GLN A 150 -4.93 5.09 -16.39
CA GLN A 150 -4.64 3.66 -16.41
C GLN A 150 -3.90 3.24 -15.14
N ALA A 151 -4.44 2.25 -14.44
CA ALA A 151 -3.90 1.74 -13.19
C ALA A 151 -2.74 0.75 -13.44
N MET A 152 -1.53 1.13 -13.04
CA MET A 152 -0.31 0.36 -13.37
C MET A 152 0.16 -0.51 -12.21
N ASN A 153 0.61 0.09 -11.11
CA ASN A 153 1.14 -0.63 -9.96
C ASN A 153 0.39 -0.23 -8.68
N PHE A 154 -0.05 -1.22 -7.91
CA PHE A 154 -0.50 -1.03 -6.54
C PHE A 154 0.45 -1.77 -5.60
N ILE A 155 1.33 -1.03 -4.96
CA ILE A 155 2.41 -1.57 -4.12
C ILE A 155 2.14 -1.18 -2.67
N THR A 156 2.12 -2.17 -1.78
CA THR A 156 2.04 -1.93 -0.34
C THR A 156 3.27 -2.47 0.37
N VAL A 157 3.66 -1.78 1.44
CA VAL A 157 4.86 -2.08 2.22
C VAL A 157 4.47 -2.17 3.68
N ALA A 158 4.69 -3.34 4.30
CA ALA A 158 4.33 -3.61 5.70
C ALA A 158 2.90 -3.17 6.06
N THR A 159 1.93 -3.37 5.18
CA THR A 159 0.54 -2.92 5.36
C THR A 159 -0.32 -3.96 6.07
N PRO A 160 -1.08 -3.65 7.15
CA PRO A 160 -1.91 -4.62 7.85
C PRO A 160 -3.20 -4.94 7.10
N HIS A 161 -3.13 -5.62 5.95
CA HIS A 161 -4.28 -5.87 5.06
C HIS A 161 -5.42 -6.65 5.73
N LEU A 162 -5.09 -7.53 6.68
CA LEU A 162 -6.03 -8.36 7.44
C LEU A 162 -6.35 -7.77 8.83
N GLY A 163 -5.92 -6.53 9.08
CA GLY A 163 -5.96 -5.91 10.40
C GLY A 163 -4.80 -6.33 11.30
N SER A 164 -4.93 -5.97 12.59
CA SER A 164 -3.91 -6.16 13.64
C SER A 164 -4.41 -6.98 14.82
N ARG A 165 -5.64 -7.51 14.77
CA ARG A 165 -6.21 -8.38 15.82
C ARG A 165 -5.52 -9.76 15.80
N GLY A 166 -5.37 -10.40 16.97
CA GLY A 166 -4.90 -11.79 17.07
C GLY A 166 -3.41 -12.04 16.83
N ASN A 167 -2.65 -11.07 16.32
CA ASN A 167 -1.20 -11.16 16.27
C ASN A 167 -0.65 -10.83 17.67
N LYS A 168 0.16 -11.71 18.26
CA LYS A 168 0.90 -11.49 19.54
C LYS A 168 1.91 -10.32 19.48
N GLN A 169 1.77 -9.46 18.49
CA GLN A 169 2.63 -8.34 18.15
C GLN A 169 1.96 -7.05 18.59
N VAL A 170 1.90 -6.84 19.90
CA VAL A 170 1.86 -5.48 20.45
C VAL A 170 2.54 -5.50 21.81
N PRO A 171 3.68 -4.79 21.95
CA PRO A 171 3.74 -3.79 23.00
C PRO A 171 4.30 -2.48 22.44
N PHE A 172 3.41 -1.63 21.93
CA PHE A 172 3.76 -0.28 21.48
C PHE A 172 3.88 0.68 22.67
N LEU A 173 4.76 0.41 23.65
CA LEU A 173 5.00 1.32 24.79
C LEU A 173 6.40 1.15 25.41
N LEU A 174 7.46 1.43 24.66
CA LEU A 174 8.76 1.88 25.21
C LEU A 174 9.31 1.08 26.43
N GLY A 175 9.20 -0.26 26.43
CA GLY A 175 9.95 -1.13 27.34
C GLY A 175 9.56 -1.11 28.83
N VAL A 176 8.30 -0.88 29.20
CA VAL A 176 7.83 -1.02 30.61
C VAL A 176 6.77 -2.12 30.76
N THR A 177 7.20 -3.31 31.18
CA THR A 177 6.42 -4.57 31.24
C THR A 177 5.15 -4.53 32.12
N ALA A 178 5.06 -3.61 33.09
CA ALA A 178 3.87 -3.48 33.94
C ALA A 178 2.68 -2.80 33.23
N ILE A 179 2.93 -1.98 32.20
CA ILE A 179 1.90 -1.24 31.47
C ILE A 179 1.34 -2.09 30.31
N GLU A 180 2.11 -3.04 29.79
CA GLU A 180 1.74 -3.88 28.64
C GLU A 180 0.47 -4.71 28.84
N LYS A 181 0.21 -5.19 30.07
CA LYS A 181 -1.03 -5.93 30.39
C LYS A 181 -2.27 -5.04 30.37
N VAL A 182 -2.14 -3.76 30.74
CA VAL A 182 -3.24 -2.78 30.72
C VAL A 182 -3.39 -2.17 29.33
N ALA A 183 -2.29 -1.96 28.62
CA ALA A 183 -2.26 -1.42 27.26
C ALA A 183 -2.96 -2.35 26.26
N SER A 184 -2.89 -3.67 26.44
CA SER A 184 -3.64 -4.63 25.60
C SER A 184 -5.15 -4.32 25.52
N CYS A 185 -5.74 -3.77 26.60
CA CYS A 185 -7.13 -3.33 26.66
C CYS A 185 -7.38 -1.91 26.09
N VAL A 186 -6.34 -1.10 25.88
CA VAL A 186 -6.45 0.35 25.56
C VAL A 186 -5.84 0.71 24.20
N ILE A 187 -5.15 -0.20 23.50
CA ILE A 187 -4.47 0.08 22.21
C ILE A 187 -5.41 0.66 21.15
N HIS A 188 -6.65 0.16 21.04
CA HIS A 188 -7.64 0.71 20.10
C HIS A 188 -8.06 2.15 20.47
N TRP A 189 -7.92 2.54 21.74
CA TRP A 189 -8.20 3.90 22.20
C TRP A 189 -7.03 4.86 21.93
N ILE A 190 -5.78 4.35 21.98
CA ILE A 190 -4.55 5.13 21.70
C ILE A 190 -4.55 5.63 20.24
N PHE A 191 -5.01 4.81 19.30
CA PHE A 191 -5.04 5.16 17.87
C PHE A 191 -6.41 5.64 17.38
N ARG A 192 -7.32 6.04 18.29
CA ARG A 192 -8.65 6.60 17.99
C ARG A 192 -9.42 5.76 16.96
N ARG A 193 -9.95 6.39 15.89
CA ARG A 193 -10.79 5.70 14.89
C ARG A 193 -9.96 4.76 14.02
N THR A 194 -8.74 5.15 13.67
CA THR A 194 -7.78 4.26 12.96
C THR A 194 -7.54 2.97 13.74
N GLY A 195 -7.37 3.06 15.07
CA GLY A 195 -7.25 1.90 15.94
C GLY A 195 -8.47 0.97 15.84
N LYS A 196 -9.69 1.51 15.87
CA LYS A 196 -10.91 0.70 15.71
C LYS A 196 -10.94 -0.08 14.39
N HIS A 197 -10.54 0.55 13.28
CA HIS A 197 -10.46 -0.12 11.97
C HIS A 197 -9.40 -1.22 11.94
N LEU A 198 -8.20 -0.96 12.48
CA LEU A 198 -7.11 -1.94 12.52
C LEU A 198 -7.45 -3.16 13.39
N PHE A 199 -8.14 -2.94 14.51
CA PHE A 199 -8.55 -4.02 15.41
C PHE A 199 -9.91 -4.64 15.05
N LEU A 200 -10.55 -4.17 13.97
CA LEU A 200 -11.83 -4.67 13.48
C LEU A 200 -12.93 -4.58 14.56
N THR A 201 -12.94 -3.47 15.31
CA THR A 201 -13.90 -3.20 16.39
C THR A 201 -14.81 -2.01 16.07
N ASP A 202 -14.70 -1.44 14.86
CA ASP A 202 -15.66 -0.47 14.36
C ASP A 202 -17.00 -1.12 14.02
N ASN A 203 -18.06 -0.36 14.29
CA ASN A 203 -19.44 -0.73 14.06
C ASN A 203 -20.20 0.55 13.72
N ASP A 204 -19.89 1.10 12.55
CA ASP A 204 -20.52 2.34 12.09
C ASP A 204 -21.94 2.04 11.61
N GLU A 205 -22.93 2.52 12.36
CA GLU A 205 -24.35 2.40 11.99
C GLU A 205 -24.84 0.95 11.82
N GLY A 206 -24.24 -0.01 12.52
CA GLY A 206 -24.59 -1.43 12.40
C GLY A 206 -23.92 -2.15 11.22
N LYS A 207 -23.04 -1.46 10.47
CA LYS A 207 -22.31 -2.05 9.34
C LYS A 207 -21.15 -2.93 9.82
N PRO A 208 -20.76 -3.95 9.04
CA PRO A 208 -19.55 -4.72 9.32
C PRO A 208 -18.29 -3.85 9.36
N PRO A 209 -17.20 -4.29 10.04
CA PRO A 209 -15.95 -3.57 10.10
C PRO A 209 -15.46 -3.11 8.73
N LEU A 210 -14.90 -1.91 8.64
CA LEU A 210 -14.52 -1.27 7.37
C LEU A 210 -13.62 -2.15 6.51
N LEU A 211 -12.62 -2.81 7.08
CA LEU A 211 -11.72 -3.69 6.32
C LEU A 211 -12.47 -4.87 5.68
N GLN A 212 -13.53 -5.37 6.33
CA GLN A 212 -14.41 -6.38 5.77
C GLN A 212 -15.22 -5.82 4.60
N ARG A 213 -15.72 -4.59 4.72
CA ARG A 213 -16.40 -3.90 3.61
C ARG A 213 -15.46 -3.66 2.43
N MET A 214 -14.17 -3.41 2.69
CA MET A 214 -13.14 -3.19 1.67
C MET A 214 -12.69 -4.46 0.91
N VAL A 215 -13.27 -5.62 1.21
CA VAL A 215 -13.12 -6.82 0.37
C VAL A 215 -14.36 -7.09 -0.48
N GLU A 216 -15.25 -6.12 -0.64
CA GLU A 216 -16.39 -6.16 -1.56
C GLU A 216 -16.55 -4.80 -2.25
N ASP A 217 -17.36 -4.76 -3.31
CA ASP A 217 -17.81 -3.49 -3.90
C ASP A 217 -19.20 -3.17 -3.33
N CYS A 218 -19.41 -1.94 -2.84
CA CYS A 218 -20.65 -1.53 -2.19
C CYS A 218 -21.01 -0.10 -2.57
N ASP A 219 -22.26 0.13 -2.99
CA ASP A 219 -22.78 1.44 -3.37
C ASP A 219 -21.88 2.18 -4.38
N ASP A 220 -21.28 3.29 -3.97
CA ASP A 220 -20.37 4.17 -4.73
C ASP A 220 -18.88 3.87 -4.47
N LEU A 221 -18.58 2.81 -3.72
CA LEU A 221 -17.22 2.40 -3.34
C LEU A 221 -16.88 1.05 -3.98
N HIS A 222 -15.95 1.10 -4.95
CA HIS A 222 -15.59 -0.05 -5.78
C HIS A 222 -14.21 -0.62 -5.40
N PHE A 223 -14.03 -1.07 -4.16
CA PHE A 223 -12.72 -1.45 -3.62
C PHE A 223 -12.04 -2.61 -4.37
N MET A 224 -12.77 -3.68 -4.67
CA MET A 224 -12.23 -4.86 -5.33
C MET A 224 -12.07 -4.61 -6.83
N SER A 225 -13.03 -3.94 -7.46
CA SER A 225 -12.93 -3.53 -8.87
C SER A 225 -11.75 -2.57 -9.10
N ALA A 226 -11.51 -1.63 -8.17
CA ALA A 226 -10.36 -0.73 -8.22
C ALA A 226 -9.04 -1.49 -8.11
N LEU A 227 -8.90 -2.39 -7.12
CA LEU A 227 -7.71 -3.22 -6.99
C LEU A 227 -7.48 -4.07 -8.25
N GLN A 228 -8.53 -4.65 -8.82
CA GLN A 228 -8.45 -5.47 -10.02
C GLN A 228 -7.98 -4.68 -11.25
N ALA A 229 -8.27 -3.37 -11.32
CA ALA A 229 -7.86 -2.51 -12.43
C ALA A 229 -6.33 -2.46 -12.60
N PHE A 230 -5.58 -2.46 -11.49
CA PHE A 230 -4.13 -2.40 -11.52
C PHE A 230 -3.52 -3.59 -12.28
N LYS A 231 -2.60 -3.31 -13.22
CA LYS A 231 -1.88 -4.36 -13.96
C LYS A 231 -1.03 -5.22 -13.02
N ARG A 232 -0.37 -4.59 -12.05
CA ARG A 232 0.48 -5.24 -11.05
C ARG A 232 0.05 -4.86 -9.64
N ARG A 233 -0.06 -5.86 -8.77
CA ARG A 233 -0.37 -5.72 -7.33
C ARG A 233 0.70 -6.46 -6.54
N VAL A 234 1.42 -5.75 -5.67
CA VAL A 234 2.56 -6.31 -4.94
C VAL A 234 2.48 -5.95 -3.47
N VAL A 235 2.78 -6.91 -2.60
CA VAL A 235 2.96 -6.68 -1.16
C VAL A 235 4.40 -6.96 -0.76
N TYR A 236 5.05 -6.00 -0.11
CA TYR A 236 6.37 -6.13 0.51
C TYR A 236 6.20 -6.31 2.01
N SER A 237 6.68 -7.42 2.55
CA SER A 237 6.33 -7.87 3.91
C SER A 237 7.55 -8.25 4.71
N ASN A 238 7.71 -7.68 5.89
CA ASN A 238 8.77 -8.09 6.81
C ASN A 238 8.48 -9.49 7.37
N VAL A 239 9.41 -10.43 7.18
CA VAL A 239 9.32 -11.80 7.72
C VAL A 239 9.39 -11.81 9.25
N GLY A 240 10.18 -10.88 9.82
CA GLY A 240 10.40 -10.78 11.25
C GLY A 240 10.82 -9.39 11.68
N TYR A 241 10.85 -9.20 13.00
CA TYR A 241 11.25 -7.96 13.68
C TYR A 241 10.43 -6.70 13.35
N ASP A 242 9.37 -6.83 12.57
CA ASP A 242 8.29 -5.86 12.51
C ASP A 242 7.34 -6.12 13.68
N HIS A 243 7.41 -5.26 14.70
CA HIS A 243 6.57 -5.33 15.89
C HIS A 243 5.24 -4.58 15.75
N ILE A 244 5.01 -3.94 14.59
CA ILE A 244 3.83 -3.11 14.33
C ILE A 244 2.87 -3.88 13.41
N VAL A 245 3.41 -4.49 12.35
CA VAL A 245 2.61 -5.21 11.35
C VAL A 245 3.16 -6.61 11.14
N GLY A 246 2.31 -7.60 11.41
CA GLY A 246 2.71 -8.99 11.29
C GLY A 246 2.87 -9.47 9.86
N TRP A 247 3.85 -10.35 9.67
CA TRP A 247 4.18 -10.93 8.37
C TRP A 247 2.94 -11.45 7.63
N ARG A 248 2.09 -12.21 8.31
CA ARG A 248 0.87 -12.79 7.73
C ARG A 248 -0.11 -11.74 7.18
N THR A 249 -0.32 -10.67 7.95
CA THR A 249 -1.27 -9.62 7.55
C THR A 249 -0.69 -8.75 6.43
N SER A 250 0.63 -8.51 6.42
CA SER A 250 1.29 -7.77 5.33
C SER A 250 1.39 -8.56 4.03
N CYS A 251 1.61 -9.87 4.09
CA CYS A 251 1.71 -10.70 2.88
C CYS A 251 0.37 -11.26 2.39
N ILE A 252 -0.75 -11.00 3.08
CA ILE A 252 -2.08 -11.54 2.68
C ILE A 252 -2.03 -13.07 2.54
N ARG A 253 -1.61 -13.75 3.62
CA ARG A 253 -1.56 -15.22 3.72
C ARG A 253 -2.26 -15.70 4.99
N ARG A 254 -2.52 -16.99 5.08
CA ARG A 254 -2.81 -17.70 6.33
C ARG A 254 -1.52 -18.06 7.05
N ASN A 255 -1.60 -18.38 8.34
CA ASN A 255 -0.42 -18.85 9.09
C ASN A 255 0.15 -20.14 8.48
N SER A 256 -0.70 -21.03 7.98
CA SER A 256 -0.30 -22.29 7.33
C SER A 256 0.33 -22.10 5.95
N GLU A 257 0.17 -20.92 5.35
CA GLU A 257 0.66 -20.58 4.01
C GLU A 257 1.97 -19.79 4.05
N LEU A 258 2.46 -19.41 5.23
CA LEU A 258 3.73 -18.69 5.36
C LEU A 258 4.89 -19.60 4.91
N PRO A 259 5.79 -19.10 4.03
CA PRO A 259 6.94 -19.87 3.60
C PRO A 259 7.90 -20.09 4.79
N LYS A 260 8.82 -21.04 4.61
CA LYS A 260 9.92 -21.17 5.57
C LYS A 260 10.88 -20.01 5.36
N TRP A 261 11.35 -19.45 6.46
CA TRP A 261 12.34 -18.37 6.41
C TRP A 261 13.71 -18.94 6.01
N GLU A 262 14.23 -18.44 4.89
CA GLU A 262 15.56 -18.76 4.33
C GLU A 262 16.37 -17.46 4.14
N ASP A 263 17.68 -17.58 3.90
CA ASP A 263 18.54 -16.45 3.55
C ASP A 263 18.36 -16.07 2.07
N SER A 264 18.58 -14.78 1.76
CA SER A 264 18.54 -14.34 0.37
C SER A 264 19.67 -14.98 -0.44
N SER A 265 19.35 -15.44 -1.65
CA SER A 265 20.35 -15.87 -2.64
C SER A 265 20.77 -14.74 -3.58
N SER A 266 20.19 -13.54 -3.46
CA SER A 266 20.43 -12.43 -4.38
C SER A 266 21.55 -11.52 -3.87
N GLU A 267 22.63 -11.39 -4.65
CA GLU A 267 23.67 -10.40 -4.37
C GLU A 267 23.18 -8.96 -4.60
N LYS A 268 22.21 -8.77 -5.50
CA LYS A 268 21.66 -7.45 -5.85
C LYS A 268 20.65 -6.94 -4.83
N TYR A 269 19.85 -7.84 -4.26
CA TYR A 269 18.80 -7.53 -3.29
C TYR A 269 18.92 -8.45 -2.06
N PRO A 270 19.96 -8.26 -1.23
CA PRO A 270 20.30 -9.17 -0.13
C PRO A 270 19.21 -9.28 0.95
N HIS A 271 18.26 -8.33 1.01
CA HIS A 271 17.16 -8.38 1.99
C HIS A 271 15.89 -9.05 1.46
N ILE A 272 15.80 -9.33 0.16
CA ILE A 272 14.67 -10.06 -0.44
C ILE A 272 14.92 -11.55 -0.26
N VAL A 273 14.13 -12.19 0.61
CA VAL A 273 14.35 -13.59 1.03
C VAL A 273 13.38 -14.57 0.40
N TYR A 274 12.22 -14.12 -0.06
CA TYR A 274 11.26 -14.97 -0.74
C TYR A 274 10.35 -14.16 -1.65
N GLU A 275 10.06 -14.71 -2.84
CA GLU A 275 9.18 -14.08 -3.82
C GLU A 275 8.23 -15.13 -4.40
N GLU A 276 6.95 -14.79 -4.51
CA GLU A 276 5.97 -15.61 -5.21
C GLU A 276 4.98 -14.77 -6.01
N TYR A 277 4.44 -15.38 -7.06
CA TYR A 277 3.26 -14.89 -7.76
C TYR A 277 2.06 -15.79 -7.46
N SER A 278 0.97 -15.20 -7.00
CA SER A 278 -0.32 -15.86 -6.82
C SER A 278 -1.31 -15.35 -7.87
N ALA A 279 -1.85 -16.27 -8.68
CA ALA A 279 -2.75 -15.92 -9.79
C ALA A 279 -4.17 -15.48 -9.35
N GLY A 280 -4.47 -15.53 -8.06
CA GLY A 280 -5.82 -15.32 -7.51
C GLY A 280 -6.71 -16.56 -7.62
N SER A 281 -7.68 -16.68 -6.72
CA SER A 281 -8.63 -17.80 -6.68
C SER A 281 -10.00 -17.39 -7.22
N ARG A 282 -10.52 -18.16 -8.19
CA ARG A 282 -11.90 -18.03 -8.71
C ARG A 282 -12.93 -18.82 -7.88
N ASN A 283 -12.61 -19.24 -6.66
CA ASN A 283 -13.58 -19.93 -5.84
C ASN A 283 -14.61 -18.93 -5.29
N ASP A 284 -15.73 -18.80 -6.01
CA ASP A 284 -16.93 -18.01 -5.63
C ASP A 284 -17.67 -18.58 -4.41
N LYS A 285 -17.07 -19.53 -3.67
CA LYS A 285 -17.62 -19.97 -2.40
C LYS A 285 -17.25 -18.94 -1.34
N CYS A 286 -18.06 -17.89 -1.22
CA CYS A 286 -18.21 -17.21 0.06
C CYS A 286 -18.39 -18.30 1.13
N PRO A 287 -17.62 -18.26 2.24
CA PRO A 287 -17.94 -19.08 3.39
C PRO A 287 -19.42 -18.83 3.70
N SER A 288 -20.23 -19.89 3.72
CA SER A 288 -21.66 -19.78 3.97
C SER A 288 -21.92 -18.95 5.23
N ASP A 289 -22.91 -18.06 5.18
CA ASP A 289 -23.39 -17.21 6.30
C ASP A 289 -23.93 -18.01 7.51
N SER A 290 -23.56 -19.28 7.64
CA SER A 290 -24.04 -20.20 8.67
C SER A 290 -23.25 -20.18 9.98
N PHE A 291 -22.35 -19.21 10.17
CA PHE A 291 -21.66 -19.03 11.45
C PHE A 291 -21.93 -17.65 12.01
N MET A 292 -23.06 -17.56 12.72
CA MET A 292 -23.30 -16.54 13.74
C MET A 292 -22.28 -16.75 14.86
N ASN A 293 -21.04 -16.32 14.66
CA ASN A 293 -20.10 -16.15 15.75
C ASN A 293 -19.08 -15.06 15.40
N ASP A 294 -18.97 -14.11 16.33
CA ASP A 294 -18.14 -12.91 16.31
C ASP A 294 -16.64 -13.25 16.55
N ASP A 295 -16.19 -14.36 15.96
CA ASP A 295 -14.88 -14.94 16.22
C ASP A 295 -13.81 -14.32 15.32
N CYS A 296 -12.66 -14.01 15.92
CA CYS A 296 -11.56 -13.29 15.28
C CYS A 296 -11.07 -14.03 14.02
N ASP A 297 -11.06 -15.36 14.08
CA ASP A 297 -10.57 -16.23 13.02
C ASP A 297 -11.51 -16.19 11.79
N VAL A 298 -12.82 -16.05 11.99
CA VAL A 298 -13.80 -15.99 10.89
C VAL A 298 -13.64 -14.71 10.09
N LEU A 299 -13.45 -13.58 10.77
CA LEU A 299 -13.32 -12.28 10.12
C LEU A 299 -12.03 -12.20 9.31
N GLU A 300 -10.93 -12.64 9.90
CA GLU A 300 -9.64 -12.73 9.23
C GLU A 300 -9.69 -13.65 8.00
N GLU A 301 -10.37 -14.79 8.11
CA GLU A 301 -10.59 -15.71 6.99
C GLU A 301 -11.39 -15.06 5.86
N LYS A 302 -12.40 -14.23 6.16
CA LYS A 302 -13.11 -13.43 5.16
C LYS A 302 -12.18 -12.44 4.46
N LEU A 303 -11.31 -11.75 5.20
CA LEU A 303 -10.38 -10.78 4.64
C LEU A 303 -9.35 -11.43 3.71
N VAL A 304 -8.69 -12.50 4.16
CA VAL A 304 -7.67 -13.20 3.35
C VAL A 304 -8.33 -13.85 2.13
N THR A 305 -9.49 -14.48 2.29
CA THR A 305 -10.22 -15.07 1.15
C THR A 305 -10.65 -14.01 0.16
N GLY A 306 -11.19 -12.88 0.62
CA GLY A 306 -11.64 -11.79 -0.24
C GLY A 306 -10.51 -11.18 -1.07
N LEU A 307 -9.35 -10.91 -0.46
CA LEU A 307 -8.19 -10.32 -1.12
C LEU A 307 -7.46 -11.30 -2.05
N THR A 308 -7.42 -12.59 -1.71
CA THR A 308 -6.77 -13.63 -2.53
C THR A 308 -7.59 -14.06 -3.75
N ARG A 309 -8.78 -13.48 -3.97
CA ARG A 309 -9.49 -13.59 -5.26
C ARG A 309 -8.75 -12.90 -6.40
N LEU A 310 -7.97 -11.87 -6.09
CA LEU A 310 -7.12 -11.18 -7.06
C LEU A 310 -5.71 -11.75 -7.06
N SER A 311 -4.99 -11.55 -8.17
CA SER A 311 -3.58 -11.91 -8.24
C SER A 311 -2.70 -10.94 -7.47
N TRP A 312 -1.65 -11.46 -6.83
CA TRP A 312 -0.69 -10.70 -6.04
C TRP A 312 0.71 -11.26 -6.25
N GLU A 313 1.68 -10.37 -6.43
CA GLU A 313 3.08 -10.67 -6.15
C GLU A 313 3.34 -10.45 -4.66
N ARG A 314 4.02 -11.39 -4.02
CA ARG A 314 4.39 -11.28 -2.60
C ARG A 314 5.89 -11.35 -2.49
N VAL A 315 6.46 -10.29 -1.91
CA VAL A 315 7.89 -10.13 -1.70
C VAL A 315 8.13 -10.06 -0.19
N ASP A 316 8.81 -11.07 0.34
CA ASP A 316 9.12 -11.17 1.75
C ASP A 316 10.56 -10.68 2.00
N VAL A 317 10.70 -9.81 3.00
CA VAL A 317 11.91 -9.03 3.30
C VAL A 317 12.42 -9.36 4.70
N SER A 318 13.74 -9.46 4.87
CA SER A 318 14.34 -9.75 6.17
C SER A 318 15.63 -8.97 6.43
N PHE A 319 15.63 -8.16 7.48
CA PHE A 319 16.80 -7.39 7.98
C PHE A 319 17.53 -8.10 9.13
N HIS A 320 17.37 -9.42 9.23
CA HIS A 320 17.79 -10.18 10.40
C HIS A 320 19.31 -10.21 10.64
N ASN A 321 20.12 -10.07 9.59
CA ASN A 321 21.59 -10.12 9.71
C ASN A 321 22.21 -8.86 10.31
N ILE A 322 21.40 -7.86 10.67
CA ILE A 322 21.88 -6.53 11.07
C ILE A 322 21.44 -6.20 12.50
N SER A 323 22.38 -6.22 13.44
CA SER A 323 22.12 -6.22 14.89
C SER A 323 21.46 -4.94 15.44
N ILE A 324 21.66 -3.78 14.81
CA ILE A 324 21.19 -2.47 15.31
C ILE A 324 19.78 -2.13 14.80
N GLN A 325 19.36 -2.67 13.65
CA GLN A 325 18.12 -2.27 12.97
C GLN A 325 17.00 -3.30 13.03
N ARG A 326 17.21 -4.45 13.69
CA ARG A 326 16.15 -5.46 13.94
C ARG A 326 14.87 -4.80 14.46
N PHE A 327 14.96 -3.96 15.48
CA PHE A 327 13.78 -3.32 16.09
C PHE A 327 13.12 -2.22 15.23
N ALA A 328 13.66 -1.91 14.06
CA ALA A 328 13.20 -0.86 13.17
C ALA A 328 12.78 -1.38 11.78
N ALA A 329 12.64 -2.70 11.57
CA ALA A 329 12.30 -3.30 10.27
C ALA A 329 11.09 -2.64 9.60
N HIS A 330 10.09 -2.23 10.39
CA HIS A 330 8.91 -1.50 9.90
C HIS A 330 9.26 -0.19 9.18
N SER A 331 10.26 0.56 9.65
CA SER A 331 10.72 1.82 9.06
C SER A 331 11.85 1.61 8.04
N VAL A 332 12.65 0.56 8.22
CA VAL A 332 13.78 0.23 7.34
C VAL A 332 13.30 -0.14 5.95
N ILE A 333 12.25 -0.96 5.84
CA ILE A 333 11.71 -1.45 4.56
C ILE A 333 11.31 -0.32 3.58
N GLN A 334 10.99 0.88 4.08
CA GLN A 334 10.67 2.06 3.27
C GLN A 334 11.79 3.12 3.24
N VAL A 335 12.90 2.90 3.94
CA VAL A 335 14.00 3.86 4.10
C VAL A 335 13.50 5.21 4.66
N LYS A 336 12.77 5.16 5.79
CA LYS A 336 12.15 6.35 6.39
C LYS A 336 13.13 7.48 6.70
N ASP A 337 14.37 7.12 7.05
CA ASP A 337 15.47 8.05 7.36
C ASP A 337 16.69 7.55 6.58
N PRO A 338 17.19 8.28 5.58
CA PRO A 338 18.27 7.81 4.72
C PRO A 338 19.57 7.47 5.47
N PHE A 339 19.81 8.06 6.64
CA PHE A 339 21.01 7.81 7.43
C PHE A 339 20.85 6.59 8.33
N MET A 340 19.68 6.46 8.96
CA MET A 340 19.42 5.38 9.92
C MET A 340 18.85 4.11 9.29
N HIS A 341 18.31 4.20 8.07
CA HIS A 341 17.55 3.14 7.42
C HIS A 341 18.07 2.80 6.00
N SER A 342 19.33 3.15 5.70
CA SER A 342 19.96 2.92 4.39
C SER A 342 19.95 1.45 3.94
N GLU A 343 19.86 0.50 4.87
CA GLU A 343 19.82 -0.93 4.60
C GLU A 343 18.59 -1.35 3.79
N GLY A 344 17.48 -0.60 3.85
CA GLY A 344 16.32 -0.86 3.01
C GLY A 344 16.44 -0.35 1.57
N ALA A 345 17.58 0.25 1.19
CA ALA A 345 17.74 0.84 -0.13
C ALA A 345 17.63 -0.21 -1.25
N ASP A 346 18.07 -1.44 -1.03
CA ASP A 346 17.94 -2.54 -1.99
C ASP A 346 16.48 -2.96 -2.20
N VAL A 347 15.63 -2.81 -1.19
CA VAL A 347 14.18 -3.04 -1.30
C VAL A 347 13.53 -1.97 -2.19
N ILE A 348 13.90 -0.69 -2.01
CA ILE A 348 13.46 0.39 -2.90
C ILE A 348 13.98 0.17 -4.32
N GLN A 349 15.23 -0.25 -4.47
CA GLN A 349 15.82 -0.61 -5.75
C GLN A 349 15.03 -1.75 -6.43
N HIS A 350 14.68 -2.80 -5.68
CA HIS A 350 13.86 -3.91 -6.14
C HIS A 350 12.49 -3.45 -6.64
N MET A 351 11.85 -2.51 -5.93
CA MET A 351 10.58 -1.91 -6.35
C MET A 351 10.68 -1.18 -7.69
N ILE A 352 11.72 -0.37 -7.87
CA ILE A 352 11.96 0.42 -9.08
C ILE A 352 12.25 -0.49 -10.28
N ASP A 353 13.11 -1.50 -10.08
CA ASP A 353 13.53 -2.41 -11.16
C ASP A 353 12.38 -3.27 -11.72
N HIS A 354 11.35 -3.51 -10.91
CA HIS A 354 10.14 -4.25 -11.31
C HIS A 354 8.92 -3.35 -11.52
N PHE A 355 9.10 -2.03 -11.57
CA PHE A 355 8.01 -1.08 -11.73
C PHE A 355 7.47 -1.10 -13.16
N LEU A 356 6.16 -1.33 -13.33
CA LEU A 356 5.54 -1.27 -14.65
C LEU A 356 5.36 0.18 -15.10
N LEU A 357 5.93 0.51 -16.26
CA LEU A 357 5.78 1.82 -16.89
C LEU A 357 4.72 1.81 -18.00
N ALA A 358 4.46 0.70 -18.68
CA ALA A 358 3.50 0.61 -19.79
C ALA A 358 2.76 -0.72 -19.78
#